data_AF-A0A7S1X885-F1
#
_entry.id   AF-A0A7S1X885-F1
#
_cell.length_a   1.000
_cell.length_b   1.000
_cell.length_c   1.000
_cell.angle_alpha   90.00
_cell.angle_beta   90.00
_cell.angle_gamma   90.00
#
_symmetry.space_group_name_H-M   'P 1'
#
loop_
_entity.id
_entity.type
_entity.pdbx_description
1 polymer ?
#
loop_
_entity_poly.entity_id
_entity_poly.type
_entity_poly.pdbx_seq_one_letter_code
_entity_poly.pdbx_strand_id
1 'polypeptide(L)'
;KFGILYGGLPSKQKRHLGPEETSEKWRLLAEKQRLESKLKTFVDHDWFLRLMAITTQSGRQMTSSEEHIMSEIKKTVEMGQAFDVLDFLTMVACVPRSYHDLSGVQRIFDFLRQKVEVKGEEYREFLEQRNLPVPPHLTRPSRDLKRKLWLKSTQTERTAMEGVSPRNPFSKADE
;
A
#
# COMPACT_ATOMS: atom_id res chain seq x y z
N LYS A 1 -26.24 -84.33 31.91
CA LYS A 1 -27.35 -83.35 31.86
C LYS A 1 -26.73 -81.95 32.06
N PHE A 2 -26.81 -81.11 31.02
CA PHE A 2 -26.57 -79.65 30.93
C PHE A 2 -25.19 -79.15 31.41
N GLY A 3 -24.28 -78.58 30.61
CA GLY A 3 -24.44 -77.84 29.34
C GLY A 3 -24.08 -76.37 29.58
N ILE A 4 -22.79 -76.04 29.68
CA ILE A 4 -22.32 -74.65 29.83
C ILE A 4 -22.25 -74.04 28.42
N LEU A 5 -23.16 -73.11 28.15
CA LEU A 5 -23.21 -72.32 26.92
C LEU A 5 -22.05 -71.32 26.91
N TYR A 6 -21.12 -71.49 25.98
CA TYR A 6 -20.14 -70.46 25.64
C TYR A 6 -20.87 -69.25 25.05
N GLY A 7 -20.82 -68.13 25.77
CA GLY A 7 -21.22 -66.83 25.26
C GLY A 7 -20.32 -66.42 24.11
N GLY A 8 -20.85 -66.47 22.89
CA GLY A 8 -20.21 -65.89 21.71
C GLY A 8 -20.12 -64.38 21.87
N LEU A 9 -18.89 -63.87 22.04
CA LEU A 9 -18.58 -62.46 21.86
C LEU A 9 -18.97 -62.06 20.42
N PRO A 10 -19.71 -60.96 20.21
CA PRO A 10 -19.95 -60.46 18.87
C PRO A 10 -18.59 -60.07 18.26
N SER A 11 -18.18 -60.85 17.27
CA SER A 11 -17.01 -60.58 16.44
C SER A 11 -17.13 -59.15 15.94
N LYS A 12 -16.23 -58.27 16.41
CA LYS A 12 -16.12 -56.90 15.91
C LYS A 12 -15.80 -57.01 14.41
N GLN A 13 -16.84 -56.91 13.58
CA GLN A 13 -16.71 -56.59 12.17
C GLN A 13 -15.91 -55.28 12.10
N LYS A 14 -14.60 -55.40 11.90
CA LYS A 14 -13.78 -54.30 11.41
C LYS A 14 -14.37 -53.95 10.06
N ARG A 15 -15.17 -52.89 10.01
CA ARG A 15 -15.48 -52.23 8.75
C ARG A 15 -14.14 -51.79 8.21
N HIS A 16 -13.62 -52.56 7.26
CA HIS A 16 -12.53 -52.13 6.43
C HIS A 16 -13.11 -51.00 5.59
N LEU A 17 -12.94 -49.76 6.07
CA LEU A 17 -13.13 -48.58 5.24
C LEU A 17 -12.24 -48.82 4.03
N GLY A 18 -12.86 -48.93 2.85
CA GLY A 18 -12.14 -49.18 1.62
C GLY A 18 -11.12 -48.05 1.37
N PRO A 19 -10.04 -48.30 0.63
CA PRO A 19 -9.07 -47.26 0.27
C PRO A 19 -9.73 -46.02 -0.39
N GLU A 20 -10.88 -46.22 -1.06
CA GLU A 20 -11.74 -45.17 -1.62
C GLU A 20 -12.27 -44.17 -0.58
N GLU A 21 -12.81 -44.62 0.57
CA GLU A 21 -13.33 -43.75 1.63
C GLU A 21 -12.21 -42.94 2.31
N THR A 22 -11.02 -43.52 2.40
CA THR A 22 -9.85 -42.79 2.91
C THR A 22 -9.37 -41.74 1.92
N SER A 23 -9.34 -42.04 0.62
CA SER A 23 -8.93 -41.12 -0.43
C SER A 23 -9.86 -39.91 -0.53
N GLU A 24 -11.18 -40.13 -0.51
CA GLU A 24 -12.15 -39.04 -0.55
C GLU A 24 -12.09 -38.17 0.72
N LYS A 25 -11.89 -38.78 1.89
CA LYS A 25 -11.69 -38.05 3.15
C LYS A 25 -10.43 -37.18 3.10
N TRP A 26 -9.31 -37.68 2.58
CA TRP A 26 -8.08 -36.89 2.41
C TRP A 26 -8.25 -35.76 1.41
N ARG A 27 -8.97 -35.99 0.30
CA ARG A 27 -9.33 -34.94 -0.67
C ARG A 27 -10.15 -33.82 -0.02
N LEU A 28 -11.18 -34.17 0.75
CA LEU A 28 -12.03 -33.20 1.43
C LEU A 28 -11.27 -32.43 2.53
N LEU A 29 -10.36 -33.09 3.26
CA LEU A 29 -9.51 -32.44 4.25
C LEU A 29 -8.51 -31.47 3.59
N ALA A 30 -7.89 -31.87 2.48
CA ALA A 30 -6.99 -31.00 1.73
C ALA A 30 -7.72 -29.78 1.17
N GLU A 31 -8.93 -29.97 0.63
CA GLU A 31 -9.76 -28.87 0.13
C GLU A 31 -10.20 -27.93 1.26
N LYS A 32 -10.62 -28.48 2.40
CA LYS A 32 -10.94 -27.69 3.60
C LYS A 32 -9.74 -26.86 4.04
N GLN A 33 -8.56 -27.46 4.17
CA GLN A 33 -7.35 -26.77 4.60
C GLN A 33 -6.93 -25.68 3.61
N ARG A 34 -7.11 -25.93 2.30
CA ARG A 34 -6.90 -24.94 1.24
C ARG A 34 -7.84 -23.75 1.38
N LEU A 35 -9.12 -23.99 1.64
CA LEU A 35 -10.13 -22.94 1.85
C LEU A 35 -9.88 -22.16 3.14
N GLU A 36 -9.52 -22.82 4.24
CA GLU A 36 -9.17 -22.18 5.51
C GLU A 36 -7.92 -21.30 5.37
N SER A 37 -6.91 -21.76 4.63
CA SER A 37 -5.70 -20.97 4.36
C SER A 37 -6.03 -19.73 3.54
N LYS A 38 -6.86 -19.86 2.50
CA LYS A 38 -7.36 -18.72 1.71
C LYS A 38 -8.16 -17.75 2.57
N LEU A 39 -9.05 -18.25 3.42
CA LEU A 39 -9.86 -17.42 4.31
C LEU A 39 -8.97 -16.63 5.26
N LYS A 40 -7.95 -17.27 5.85
CA LYS A 40 -6.97 -16.59 6.70
C LYS A 40 -6.26 -15.47 5.95
N THR A 41 -5.80 -15.74 4.72
CA THR A 41 -5.19 -14.71 3.87
C THR A 41 -6.13 -13.53 3.61
N PHE A 42 -7.42 -13.76 3.35
CA PHE A 42 -8.39 -12.68 3.18
C PHE A 42 -8.70 -11.91 4.46
N VAL A 43 -8.67 -12.57 5.62
CA VAL A 43 -8.79 -11.91 6.93
C VAL A 43 -7.59 -11.00 7.19
N ASP A 44 -6.38 -11.48 6.91
CA ASP A 44 -5.15 -10.70 7.05
C ASP A 44 -5.09 -9.51 6.07
N HIS A 45 -5.84 -9.59 4.96
CA HIS A 45 -5.92 -8.59 3.90
C HIS A 45 -7.32 -7.96 3.77
N ASP A 46 -8.01 -7.72 4.88
CA ASP A 46 -9.33 -7.07 4.94
C ASP A 46 -9.42 -5.76 4.12
N TRP A 47 -8.30 -5.04 4.07
CA TRP A 47 -8.12 -3.80 3.35
C TRP A 47 -8.23 -3.97 1.83
N PHE A 48 -7.91 -5.14 1.28
CA PHE A 48 -8.02 -5.42 -0.14
C PHE A 48 -9.49 -5.43 -0.57
N LEU A 49 -10.39 -5.97 0.26
CA LEU A 49 -11.83 -5.91 0.00
C LEU A 49 -12.35 -4.47 0.02
N ARG A 50 -11.84 -3.63 0.92
CA ARG A 50 -12.16 -2.19 0.94
C ARG A 50 -11.62 -1.49 -0.32
N LEU A 51 -10.40 -1.80 -0.74
CA LEU A 51 -9.83 -1.24 -1.97
C LEU A 51 -10.67 -1.61 -3.19
N MET A 52 -11.04 -2.89 -3.33
CA MET A 52 -11.95 -3.38 -4.37
C MET A 52 -13.27 -2.62 -4.37
N ALA A 53 -13.84 -2.36 -3.19
CA ALA A 53 -15.08 -1.61 -3.07
C ALA A 53 -14.93 -0.16 -3.55
N ILE A 54 -13.79 0.50 -3.31
CA ILE A 54 -13.53 1.88 -3.74
C ILE A 54 -13.30 1.96 -5.26
N THR A 55 -12.62 0.97 -5.84
CA THR A 55 -12.32 0.95 -7.28
C THR A 55 -13.53 0.53 -8.13
N THR A 56 -14.47 -0.20 -7.56
CA THR A 56 -15.70 -0.66 -8.24
C THR A 56 -16.96 0.11 -7.80
N GLN A 57 -16.84 1.01 -6.81
CA GLN A 57 -17.94 1.82 -6.33
C GLN A 57 -18.55 2.64 -7.47
N SER A 58 -19.87 2.80 -7.41
CA SER A 58 -20.67 3.59 -8.36
C SER A 58 -20.91 2.97 -9.74
N GLY A 59 -20.70 1.66 -9.92
CA GLY A 59 -20.95 0.98 -11.19
C GLY A 59 -19.98 1.41 -12.31
N ARG A 60 -18.90 2.10 -11.93
CA ARG A 60 -17.83 2.49 -12.83
C ARG A 60 -16.99 1.25 -13.15
N GLN A 61 -16.76 1.03 -14.43
CA GLN A 61 -15.74 0.07 -14.86
C GLN A 61 -14.34 0.62 -14.57
N MET A 62 -13.48 -0.27 -14.08
CA MET A 62 -12.08 0.04 -13.89
C MET A 62 -11.44 0.34 -15.25
N THR A 63 -10.58 1.35 -15.29
CA THR A 63 -9.75 1.61 -16.45
C THR A 63 -8.67 0.52 -16.55
N SER A 64 -8.15 0.26 -17.75
CA SER A 64 -7.08 -0.73 -17.95
C SER A 64 -5.86 -0.50 -17.04
N SER A 65 -5.54 0.77 -16.76
CA SER A 65 -4.47 1.14 -15.80
C SER A 65 -4.80 0.74 -14.36
N GLU A 66 -6.03 0.96 -13.91
CA GLU A 66 -6.47 0.54 -12.57
C GLU A 66 -6.54 -0.98 -12.46
N GLU A 67 -7.03 -1.68 -13.49
CA GLU A 67 -7.04 -3.14 -13.54
C GLU A 67 -5.64 -3.74 -13.47
N HIS A 68 -4.68 -3.16 -14.18
CA HIS A 68 -3.29 -3.57 -14.13
C HIS A 68 -2.72 -3.49 -12.71
N ILE A 69 -2.89 -2.34 -12.04
CA ILE A 69 -2.42 -2.14 -10.67
C ILE A 69 -3.13 -3.10 -9.70
N MET A 70 -4.45 -3.25 -9.82
CA MET A 70 -5.20 -4.20 -8.99
C MET A 70 -4.80 -5.64 -9.21
N SER A 71 -4.41 -6.01 -10.43
CA SER A 71 -3.89 -7.35 -10.74
C SER A 71 -2.59 -7.63 -9.97
N GLU A 72 -1.66 -6.68 -9.92
CA GLU A 72 -0.41 -6.82 -9.17
C GLU A 72 -0.65 -6.89 -7.65
N ILE A 73 -1.56 -6.05 -7.13
CA ILE A 73 -1.95 -6.11 -5.72
C ILE A 73 -2.58 -7.48 -5.40
N LYS A 74 -3.48 -7.95 -6.27
CA LYS A 74 -4.16 -9.23 -6.10
C LYS A 74 -3.18 -10.39 -6.05
N LYS A 75 -2.16 -10.42 -6.91
CA LYS A 75 -1.11 -11.45 -6.87
C LYS A 75 -0.41 -11.47 -5.51
N THR A 76 -0.07 -10.30 -4.98
CA THR A 76 0.61 -10.16 -3.68
C THR A 76 -0.27 -10.71 -2.54
N VAL A 77 -1.56 -10.37 -2.54
CA VAL A 77 -2.55 -10.89 -1.59
C VAL A 77 -2.73 -12.40 -1.73
N GLU A 78 -2.87 -12.93 -2.94
CA GLU A 78 -3.06 -14.37 -3.18
C GLU A 78 -1.84 -15.22 -2.78
N MET A 79 -0.64 -14.65 -2.83
CA MET A 79 0.58 -15.28 -2.32
C MET A 79 0.65 -15.31 -0.79
N GLY A 80 -0.27 -14.64 -0.09
CA GLY A 80 -0.30 -14.58 1.37
C GLY A 80 0.89 -13.84 1.98
N GLN A 81 1.58 -13.01 1.18
CA GLN A 81 2.69 -12.19 1.64
C GLN A 81 2.15 -10.98 2.38
N ALA A 82 2.83 -10.55 3.44
CA ALA A 82 2.51 -9.30 4.10
C ALA A 82 2.82 -8.14 3.14
N PHE A 83 1.86 -7.25 2.93
CA PHE A 83 2.03 -6.05 2.10
C PHE A 83 2.62 -4.92 2.94
N ASP A 84 3.87 -4.55 2.69
CA ASP A 84 4.59 -3.54 3.47
C ASP A 84 4.85 -2.22 2.71
N VAL A 85 5.58 -1.30 3.36
CA VAL A 85 5.94 0.00 2.77
C VAL A 85 6.82 -0.16 1.53
N LEU A 86 7.74 -1.12 1.53
CA LEU A 86 8.65 -1.35 0.42
C LEU A 86 7.90 -1.91 -0.79
N ASP A 87 6.96 -2.81 -0.58
CA ASP A 87 6.06 -3.33 -1.63
C ASP A 87 5.26 -2.20 -2.27
N PHE A 88 4.69 -1.33 -1.44
CA PHE A 88 3.96 -0.15 -1.91
C PHE A 88 4.85 0.76 -2.77
N LEU A 89 6.02 1.17 -2.27
CA LEU A 89 6.92 2.08 -3.00
C LEU A 89 7.46 1.44 -4.29
N THR A 90 7.76 0.15 -4.26
CA THR A 90 8.22 -0.61 -5.43
C THR A 90 7.13 -0.65 -6.50
N MET A 91 5.89 -0.92 -6.12
CA MET A 91 4.75 -0.89 -7.02
C MET A 91 4.56 0.49 -7.65
N VAL A 92 4.61 1.56 -6.86
CA VAL A 92 4.52 2.94 -7.36
C VAL A 92 5.62 3.24 -8.38
N ALA A 93 6.85 2.78 -8.13
CA ALA A 93 7.98 2.98 -9.05
C ALA A 93 7.87 2.19 -10.36
N CYS A 94 7.23 1.01 -10.33
CA CYS A 94 7.06 0.15 -11.51
C CYS A 94 5.89 0.59 -12.41
N VAL A 95 4.96 1.39 -11.89
CA VAL A 95 3.81 1.87 -12.68
C VAL A 95 4.26 2.92 -13.71
N PRO A 96 3.85 2.79 -14.99
CA PRO A 96 4.21 3.75 -16.03
C PRO A 96 3.90 5.19 -15.64
N ARG A 97 4.81 6.12 -15.93
CA ARG A 97 4.69 7.54 -15.54
C ARG A 97 3.36 8.17 -15.97
N SER A 98 2.84 7.81 -17.13
CA SER A 98 1.55 8.30 -17.66
C SER A 98 0.34 7.91 -16.79
N TYR A 99 0.45 6.88 -15.96
CA TYR A 99 -0.64 6.43 -15.10
C TYR A 99 -0.72 7.25 -13.80
N HIS A 100 0.35 7.93 -13.40
CA HIS A 100 0.40 8.71 -12.16
C HIS A 100 -0.49 9.97 -12.21
N ASP A 101 -0.84 10.45 -13.40
CA ASP A 101 -1.75 11.58 -13.60
C ASP A 101 -3.23 11.15 -13.59
N LEU A 102 -3.51 9.84 -13.62
CA LEU A 102 -4.87 9.32 -13.64
C LEU A 102 -5.46 9.38 -12.23
N SER A 103 -6.58 10.09 -12.08
CA SER A 103 -7.26 10.26 -10.79
C SER A 103 -7.63 8.93 -10.12
N GLY A 104 -7.96 7.91 -10.92
CA GLY A 104 -8.23 6.56 -10.45
C GLY A 104 -7.04 5.88 -9.80
N VAL A 105 -5.89 5.98 -10.46
CA VAL A 105 -4.60 5.45 -9.96
C VAL A 105 -4.17 6.19 -8.70
N GLN A 106 -4.31 7.51 -8.67
CA GLN A 106 -4.02 8.30 -7.47
C GLN A 106 -4.88 7.88 -6.28
N ARG A 107 -6.17 7.59 -6.48
CA ARG A 107 -7.03 7.06 -5.40
C ARG A 107 -6.54 5.73 -4.86
N ILE A 108 -6.10 4.82 -5.73
CA ILE A 108 -5.53 3.53 -5.33
C ILE A 108 -4.25 3.77 -4.50
N PHE A 109 -3.34 4.60 -4.99
CA PHE A 109 -2.10 4.91 -4.28
C PHE A 109 -2.34 5.62 -2.94
N ASP A 110 -3.28 6.57 -2.87
CA ASP A 110 -3.64 7.24 -1.63
C ASP A 110 -4.23 6.27 -0.61
N PHE A 111 -5.06 5.32 -1.05
CA PHE A 111 -5.61 4.27 -0.19
C PHE A 111 -4.50 3.36 0.36
N LEU A 112 -3.62 2.86 -0.52
CA LEU A 112 -2.51 2.00 -0.13
C LEU A 112 -1.55 2.73 0.83
N ARG A 113 -1.20 3.98 0.52
CA ARG A 113 -0.37 4.85 1.37
C ARG A 113 -0.93 4.97 2.78
N GLN A 114 -2.24 5.18 2.92
CA GLN A 114 -2.91 5.22 4.22
C GLN A 114 -2.84 3.87 4.94
N LYS A 115 -2.99 2.76 4.21
CA LYS A 115 -2.93 1.41 4.78
C LYS A 115 -1.54 1.03 5.30
N VAL A 116 -0.48 1.44 4.59
CA VAL A 116 0.92 1.21 5.01
C VAL A 116 1.48 2.36 5.87
N GLU A 117 0.64 3.32 6.25
CA GLU A 117 0.96 4.44 7.14
C GLU A 117 2.12 5.36 6.68
N VAL A 118 2.37 5.43 5.37
CA VAL A 118 3.42 6.30 4.81
C VAL A 118 2.98 7.77 4.87
N LYS A 119 3.81 8.63 5.46
CA LYS A 119 3.49 10.06 5.59
C LYS A 119 3.47 10.75 4.22
N GLY A 120 2.66 11.79 4.10
CA GLY A 120 2.55 12.55 2.84
C GLY A 120 3.87 13.20 2.42
N GLU A 121 4.69 13.62 3.37
CA GLU A 121 6.01 14.23 3.11
C GLU A 121 7.01 13.19 2.58
N GLU A 122 7.14 12.04 3.25
CA GLU A 122 8.00 10.92 2.83
C GLU A 122 7.59 10.42 1.44
N TYR A 123 6.29 10.30 1.18
CA TYR A 123 5.79 9.90 -0.12
C TYR A 123 6.08 10.94 -1.21
N ARG A 124 5.93 12.23 -0.90
CA ARG A 124 6.30 13.32 -1.84
C ARG A 124 7.78 13.28 -2.18
N GLU A 125 8.64 13.18 -1.17
CA GLU A 125 10.09 13.10 -1.36
C GLU A 125 10.47 11.90 -2.23
N PHE A 126 9.83 10.75 -2.02
CA PHE A 126 10.01 9.58 -2.87
C PHE A 126 9.62 9.84 -4.33
N LEU A 127 8.45 10.45 -4.58
CA LEU A 127 8.01 10.78 -5.94
C LEU A 127 8.98 11.76 -6.62
N GLU A 128 9.43 12.78 -5.89
CA GLU A 128 10.40 13.77 -6.38
C GLU A 128 11.75 13.11 -6.73
N GLN A 129 12.29 12.25 -5.84
CA GLN A 129 13.53 11.50 -6.08
C GLN A 129 13.46 10.59 -7.30
N ARG A 130 12.27 10.03 -7.58
CA ARG A 130 12.01 9.15 -8.73
C ARG A 130 11.59 9.90 -10.00
N ASN A 131 11.56 11.24 -9.98
CA ASN A 131 11.06 12.09 -11.08
C ASN A 131 9.63 11.74 -11.51
N LEU A 132 8.79 11.33 -10.57
CA LEU A 132 7.38 11.00 -10.80
C LEU A 132 6.48 12.23 -10.56
N PRO A 133 5.30 12.31 -11.21
CA PRO A 133 4.34 13.37 -10.97
C PRO A 133 3.90 13.41 -9.50
N VAL A 134 3.93 14.61 -8.89
CA VAL A 134 3.47 14.81 -7.51
C VAL A 134 2.02 15.28 -7.54
N PRO A 135 1.09 14.53 -6.90
CA PRO A 135 -0.30 14.94 -6.79
C PRO A 135 -0.50 16.32 -6.14
N PRO A 136 -1.48 17.13 -6.60
CA PRO A 136 -1.72 18.48 -6.09
C PRO A 136 -1.93 18.58 -4.57
N HIS A 137 -2.54 17.56 -3.96
CA HIS A 137 -2.76 17.52 -2.51
C HIS A 137 -1.48 17.32 -1.69
N LEU A 138 -0.40 16.82 -2.31
CA LEU A 138 0.91 16.64 -1.70
C LEU A 138 1.85 17.83 -1.97
N THR A 139 1.59 18.62 -3.02
CA THR A 139 2.35 19.84 -3.33
C THR A 139 2.11 21.03 -2.40
N ARG A 140 1.23 20.95 -1.39
CA ARG A 140 1.07 22.09 -0.47
C ARG A 140 2.40 22.39 0.21
N PRO A 141 2.99 23.58 0.02
CA PRO A 141 4.16 23.95 0.80
C PRO A 141 3.72 24.00 2.26
N SER A 142 4.47 23.33 3.13
CA SER A 142 4.37 23.60 4.56
C SER A 142 4.38 25.12 4.75
N ARG A 143 3.45 25.66 5.56
CA ARG A 143 3.39 27.10 5.87
C ARG A 143 4.75 27.64 6.32
N ASP A 144 5.61 26.78 6.83
CA ASP A 144 6.98 27.11 7.25
C ASP A 144 7.93 27.37 6.09
N LEU A 145 7.74 26.77 4.92
CA LEU A 145 8.58 27.04 3.75
C LEU A 145 8.28 28.43 3.16
N LYS A 146 7.01 28.85 3.17
CA LYS A 146 6.63 30.23 2.83
C LYS A 146 7.20 31.25 3.81
N ARG A 147 7.19 30.96 5.12
CA ARG A 147 7.84 31.83 6.13
C ARG A 147 9.35 31.91 5.92
N LYS A 148 10.04 30.78 5.69
CA LYS A 148 11.50 30.75 5.45
C LYS A 148 11.88 31.48 4.16
N LEU A 149 11.10 31.37 3.10
CA LEU A 149 11.34 32.09 1.84
C LEU A 149 11.06 33.60 1.98
N TRP A 150 10.03 34.00 2.73
CA TRP A 150 9.77 35.41 3.04
C TRP A 150 10.86 36.04 3.92
N LEU A 151 11.38 35.29 4.91
CA LEU A 151 12.53 35.72 5.72
C LEU A 151 13.81 35.89 4.87
N LYS A 152 14.06 34.99 3.91
CA LYS A 152 15.20 35.13 2.98
C LYS A 152 15.03 36.33 2.03
N SER A 153 13.82 36.58 1.55
CA SER A 153 13.49 37.75 0.72
C SER A 153 13.79 39.07 1.45
N THR A 154 13.33 39.20 2.69
CA THR A 154 13.50 40.41 3.51
C THR A 154 14.94 40.61 4.00
N GLN A 155 15.72 39.53 4.17
CA GLN A 155 17.13 39.63 4.54
C GLN A 155 17.99 40.08 3.37
N THR A 156 17.68 39.63 2.14
CA THR A 156 18.39 40.05 0.92
C THR A 156 18.17 41.55 0.63
N GLU A 157 16.96 42.09 0.88
CA GLU A 157 16.69 43.53 0.75
C GLU A 157 17.43 44.39 1.77
N ARG A 158 17.65 43.89 2.99
CA ARG A 158 18.42 44.62 4.02
C ARG A 158 19.92 44.65 3.71
N THR A 159 20.49 43.56 3.21
CA THR A 159 21.92 43.52 2.85
C THR A 159 22.22 44.39 1.61
N ALA A 160 21.25 44.55 0.69
CA ALA A 160 21.39 45.44 -0.45
C ALA A 160 21.36 46.94 -0.07
N MET A 161 20.78 47.29 1.08
CA MET A 161 20.68 48.68 1.57
C MET A 161 21.85 49.09 2.48
N GLU A 162 22.60 48.15 3.06
CA GLU A 162 23.80 48.44 3.89
C GLU A 162 25.08 48.71 3.07
N GLY A 163 25.03 48.55 1.75
CA GLY A 163 26.17 48.81 0.84
C GLY A 163 26.28 50.25 0.30
N VAL A 164 25.31 51.13 0.58
CA VAL A 164 25.33 52.52 0.09
C VAL A 164 25.77 53.45 1.20
N SER A 165 27.09 53.53 1.40
CA SER A 165 27.70 54.55 2.24
C SER A 165 27.44 55.94 1.62
N PRO A 166 26.82 56.90 2.33
CA PRO A 166 26.63 58.24 1.80
C PRO A 166 27.99 58.93 1.65
N ARG A 167 28.40 59.19 0.40
CA ARG A 167 29.54 60.07 0.10
C ARG A 167 29.25 61.44 0.69
N ASN A 168 30.00 61.79 1.73
CA ASN A 168 30.00 63.09 2.36
C ASN A 168 30.67 64.11 1.40
N PRO A 169 29.97 65.15 0.88
CA PRO A 169 30.50 66.02 -0.17
C PRO A 169 31.33 67.21 0.36
N PHE A 170 31.68 67.25 1.64
CA PHE A 170 32.47 68.34 2.22
C PHE A 170 33.71 67.81 2.96
N SER A 171 34.81 67.63 2.23
CA SER A 171 36.14 67.72 2.82
C SER A 171 36.96 68.68 1.97
N LYS A 172 37.28 69.81 2.62
CA LYS A 172 38.08 70.92 2.11
C LYS A 172 39.49 70.42 1.76
N ALA A 173 40.02 70.90 0.65
CA ALA A 173 41.45 70.90 0.37
C ALA A 173 41.95 72.34 0.61
N ASP A 174 42.79 72.50 1.62
CA ASP A 174 43.76 73.58 1.74
C ASP A 174 45.07 73.10 1.07
N GLU A 175 45.52 73.82 0.04
CA GLU A 175 46.90 74.26 -0.25
C GLU A 175 46.98 74.88 -1.66
#